data_AF-A0A1Q8Z6F1-F1
#
_entry.id   AF-A0A1Q8Z6F1-F1
#
_cell.length_a   1.000
_cell.length_b   1.000
_cell.length_c   1.000
_cell.angle_alpha   90.00
_cell.angle_beta   90.00
_cell.angle_gamma   90.00
#
_symmetry.space_group_name_H-M   'P 1'
#
loop_
_entity.id
_entity.type
_entity.pdbx_description
1 polymer ?
#
loop_
_entity_poly.entity_id
_entity_poly.type
_entity_poly.pdbx_seq_one_letter_code
_entity_poly.pdbx_strand_id
1 'polypeptide(L)'
;MTQRNQAIGIILGFFLVIGINSLILALSGGIVYATCYLTPTSGNYYRIPSDFFLVIAVLFIAIFLSIGVAQLLYVIPLILWLQRRQHWGMMKGVIAGATITAFLNASPFVVSLFIR
;
A
#
# COMPACT_ATOMS: atom_id res chain seq x y z
N MET A 1 -14.47 23.51 17.84
CA MET A 1 -13.79 23.34 16.53
C MET A 1 -14.69 23.89 15.45
N THR A 2 -14.20 24.76 14.57
CA THR A 2 -14.96 25.25 13.42
C THR A 2 -15.09 24.16 12.35
N GLN A 3 -16.22 24.13 11.62
CA GLN A 3 -16.43 23.17 10.52
C GLN A 3 -15.27 23.18 9.50
N ARG A 4 -14.69 24.35 9.23
CA ARG A 4 -13.52 24.51 8.36
C ARG A 4 -12.32 23.68 8.81
N ASN A 5 -12.01 23.68 10.10
CA ASN A 5 -10.86 22.93 10.64
C ASN A 5 -11.10 21.42 10.61
N GLN A 6 -12.36 20.97 10.70
CA GLN A 6 -12.71 19.57 10.53
C GLN A 6 -12.58 19.11 9.08
N ALA A 7 -13.06 19.91 8.12
CA ALA A 7 -12.96 19.61 6.70
C ALA A 7 -11.49 19.51 6.25
N ILE A 8 -10.65 20.46 6.67
CA ILE A 8 -9.20 20.42 6.42
C ILE A 8 -8.58 19.16 7.02
N GLY A 9 -8.96 18.80 8.26
CA GLY A 9 -8.50 17.57 8.89
C GLY A 9 -8.84 16.32 8.06
N ILE A 10 -10.07 16.22 7.57
CA ILE A 10 -10.51 15.07 6.74
C ILE A 10 -9.69 14.99 5.45
N ILE A 11 -9.51 16.12 4.76
CA ILE A 11 -8.72 16.17 3.52
C ILE A 11 -7.27 15.75 3.79
N LEU A 12 -6.66 16.27 4.85
CA LEU A 12 -5.29 15.90 5.24
C LEU A 12 -5.17 14.42 5.60
N GLY A 13 -6.14 13.86 6.33
CA GLY A 13 -6.15 12.44 6.67
C GLY A 13 -6.25 11.54 5.44
N PHE A 14 -7.05 11.93 4.46
CA PHE A 14 -7.18 11.22 3.19
C PHE A 14 -5.87 11.24 2.39
N PHE A 15 -5.27 12.43 2.20
CA PHE A 15 -3.98 12.55 1.51
C PHE A 15 -2.85 11.82 2.23
N LEU A 16 -2.88 11.76 3.57
CA LEU A 16 -1.90 11.02 4.34
C LEU A 16 -1.96 9.52 4.03
N VAL A 17 -3.16 8.93 3.94
CA VAL A 17 -3.30 7.51 3.57
C VAL A 17 -2.78 7.25 2.15
N ILE A 18 -3.12 8.12 1.20
CA ILE A 18 -2.60 8.01 -0.18
C ILE A 18 -1.07 8.12 -0.19
N GLY A 19 -0.51 9.05 0.57
CA GLY A 19 0.93 9.25 0.68
C GLY A 19 1.66 8.03 1.25
N ILE A 20 1.14 7.44 2.34
CA ILE A 20 1.71 6.24 2.95
C ILE A 20 1.64 5.05 1.97
N ASN A 21 0.50 4.84 1.32
CA ASN A 21 0.35 3.79 0.30
C ASN A 21 1.34 3.98 -0.84
N SER A 22 1.46 5.20 -1.37
CA SER A 22 2.37 5.53 -2.47
C SER A 22 3.85 5.33 -2.08
N LEU A 23 4.21 5.65 -0.82
CA LEU A 23 5.55 5.43 -0.30
C LEU A 23 5.86 3.93 -0.19
N ILE A 24 4.93 3.13 0.35
CA ILE A 24 5.09 1.67 0.42
C ILE A 24 5.25 1.08 -0.98
N LEU A 25 4.48 1.57 -1.95
CA LEU A 25 4.58 1.20 -3.36
C LEU A 25 5.98 1.50 -3.93
N ALA A 26 6.47 2.71 -3.70
CA ALA A 26 7.77 3.16 -4.21
C ALA A 26 8.93 2.38 -3.58
N LEU A 27 8.87 2.15 -2.26
CA LEU A 27 9.89 1.38 -1.54
C LEU A 27 9.91 -0.07 -2.00
N SER A 28 8.74 -0.71 -2.07
CA SER A 28 8.62 -2.09 -2.53
C SER A 28 9.09 -2.23 -3.98
N GLY A 29 8.69 -1.33 -4.88
CA GLY A 29 9.13 -1.33 -6.27
C GLY A 29 10.63 -1.08 -6.42
N GLY A 30 11.19 -0.18 -5.60
CA GLY A 30 12.61 0.07 -5.53
C GLY A 30 13.42 -1.14 -5.06
N ILE A 31 12.91 -1.90 -4.09
CA ILE A 31 13.54 -3.16 -3.64
C ILE A 31 13.56 -4.18 -4.78
N VAL A 32 12.44 -4.37 -5.49
CA VAL A 32 12.39 -5.28 -6.65
C VAL A 32 13.35 -4.83 -7.73
N TYR A 33 13.35 -3.55 -8.09
CA TYR A 33 14.26 -3.01 -9.08
C TYR A 33 15.74 -3.22 -8.69
N ALA A 34 16.09 -2.93 -7.42
CA ALA A 34 17.44 -3.09 -6.90
C ALA A 34 17.90 -4.54 -6.90
N THR A 35 17.06 -5.50 -6.48
CA THR A 35 17.42 -6.93 -6.50
C THR A 35 17.63 -7.45 -7.91
N CYS A 36 16.90 -6.90 -8.90
CA CYS A 36 17.04 -7.25 -10.31
C CYS A 36 18.30 -6.67 -10.97
N TYR A 37 18.73 -5.47 -10.55
CA TYR A 37 19.89 -4.77 -11.14
C TYR A 37 21.22 -5.03 -10.43
N LEU A 38 21.20 -5.32 -9.11
CA LEU A 38 22.41 -5.48 -8.30
C LEU A 38 22.90 -6.93 -8.20
N THR A 39 22.20 -7.90 -8.80
CA THR A 39 22.72 -9.27 -8.90
C THR A 39 23.84 -9.29 -9.96
N PRO A 40 25.10 -9.55 -9.58
CA PRO A 40 26.22 -9.51 -10.53
C PRO A 40 26.05 -10.61 -11.58
N THR A 41 25.96 -10.24 -12.85
CA THR A 41 26.15 -11.15 -13.99
C THR A 41 27.64 -11.49 -14.12
N SER A 42 28.19 -12.22 -13.15
CA SER A 42 29.57 -12.70 -13.20
C SER A 42 29.67 -14.00 -14.00
N GLY A 43 30.02 -13.89 -15.28
CA GLY A 43 30.99 -14.77 -15.93
C GLY A 43 30.61 -16.20 -16.36
N ASN A 44 29.48 -16.76 -15.96
CA ASN A 44 28.93 -17.99 -16.53
C ASN A 44 27.41 -17.95 -16.34
N TYR A 45 26.65 -18.34 -17.38
CA TYR A 45 25.20 -18.17 -17.49
C TYR A 45 24.39 -18.93 -16.40
N TYR A 46 24.43 -18.49 -15.16
CA TYR A 46 23.27 -18.55 -14.28
C TYR A 46 22.51 -17.24 -14.49
N ARG A 47 21.86 -17.18 -15.66
CA ARG A 47 20.65 -16.36 -15.84
C ARG A 47 19.82 -16.66 -14.60
N ILE A 48 19.50 -15.66 -13.77
CA ILE A 48 18.47 -15.81 -12.75
C ILE A 48 17.34 -16.56 -13.46
N PRO A 49 16.95 -17.78 -13.02
CA PRO A 49 15.91 -18.52 -13.71
C PRO A 49 14.76 -17.54 -13.90
N SER A 50 14.21 -17.43 -15.10
CA SER A 50 13.03 -16.59 -15.36
C SER A 50 11.96 -16.80 -14.29
N ASP A 51 11.95 -18.00 -13.72
CA ASP A 51 11.11 -18.48 -12.64
C ASP A 51 11.34 -17.73 -11.31
N PHE A 52 12.58 -17.37 -10.94
CA PHE A 52 12.85 -16.60 -9.71
C PHE A 52 12.38 -15.15 -9.84
N PHE A 53 12.54 -14.55 -11.03
CA PHE A 53 12.03 -13.23 -11.35
C PHE A 53 10.49 -13.23 -11.35
N LEU A 54 9.89 -14.29 -11.90
CA LEU A 54 8.45 -14.51 -11.90
C LEU A 54 7.92 -14.72 -10.49
N VAL A 55 8.62 -15.45 -9.62
CA VAL A 55 8.24 -15.63 -8.21
C VAL A 55 8.24 -14.31 -7.44
N ILE A 56 9.27 -13.47 -7.61
CA ILE A 56 9.32 -12.15 -6.97
C ILE A 56 8.21 -11.24 -7.51
N ALA A 57 7.99 -11.22 -8.82
CA ALA A 57 6.93 -10.43 -9.44
C ALA A 57 5.53 -10.92 -9.01
N VAL A 58 5.31 -12.23 -8.91
CA VAL A 58 4.05 -12.82 -8.43
C VAL A 58 3.82 -12.51 -6.95
N LEU A 59 4.86 -12.61 -6.11
CA LEU A 59 4.77 -12.18 -4.71
C LEU A 59 4.47 -10.68 -4.62
N PHE A 60 5.07 -9.86 -5.47
CA PHE A 60 4.82 -8.43 -5.53
C PHE A 60 3.38 -8.11 -5.90
N ILE A 61 2.84 -8.78 -6.93
CA ILE A 61 1.45 -8.67 -7.38
C ILE A 61 0.50 -9.18 -6.29
N ALA A 62 0.84 -10.29 -5.62
CA ALA A 62 0.05 -10.84 -4.51
C ALA A 62 0.02 -9.88 -3.30
N ILE A 63 1.15 -9.24 -2.98
CA ILE A 63 1.24 -8.19 -1.95
C ILE A 63 0.42 -6.96 -2.37
N PHE A 64 0.48 -6.56 -3.65
CA PHE A 64 -0.32 -5.49 -4.21
C PHE A 64 -1.83 -5.75 -4.09
N LEU A 65 -2.27 -6.95 -4.46
CA LEU A 65 -3.67 -7.39 -4.32
C LEU A 65 -4.11 -7.43 -2.85
N SER A 66 -3.17 -7.67 -1.93
CA SER A 66 -3.42 -7.67 -0.49
C SER A 66 -3.15 -6.33 0.19
N ILE A 67 -2.85 -5.24 -0.55
CA ILE A 67 -2.73 -3.87 0.01
C ILE A 67 -3.97 -3.49 0.83
N GLY A 68 -5.16 -3.93 0.42
CA GLY A 68 -6.40 -3.69 1.16
C GLY A 68 -6.40 -4.28 2.58
N VAL A 69 -5.68 -5.38 2.82
CA VAL A 69 -5.51 -6.02 4.12
C VAL A 69 -4.23 -5.54 4.82
N ALA A 70 -3.13 -5.44 4.08
CA ALA A 70 -1.84 -4.97 4.59
C ALA A 70 -1.93 -3.55 5.15
N GLN A 71 -2.81 -2.71 4.61
CA GLN A 71 -3.01 -1.36 5.15
C GLN A 71 -3.49 -1.31 6.59
N LEU A 72 -4.18 -2.36 7.07
CA LEU A 72 -4.63 -2.41 8.47
C LEU A 72 -3.44 -2.36 9.44
N LEU A 73 -2.29 -2.92 9.06
CA LEU A 73 -1.09 -2.95 9.89
C LEU A 73 -0.57 -1.54 10.24
N TYR A 74 -0.75 -0.56 9.36
CA TYR A 74 -0.32 0.83 9.61
C TYR A 74 -1.48 1.80 9.84
N VAL A 75 -2.66 1.56 9.27
CA VAL A 75 -3.84 2.41 9.45
C VAL A 75 -4.37 2.33 10.88
N ILE A 76 -4.44 1.13 11.48
CA ILE A 76 -4.92 0.95 12.86
C ILE A 76 -4.06 1.73 13.87
N PRO A 77 -2.72 1.54 13.93
CA PRO A 77 -1.90 2.30 14.87
C PRO A 77 -1.93 3.81 14.60
N LEU A 78 -2.05 4.23 13.34
CA LEU A 78 -2.22 5.63 12.97
C LEU A 78 -3.54 6.23 13.49
N ILE A 79 -4.64 5.49 13.37
CA ILE A 79 -5.94 5.90 13.94
C ILE A 79 -5.83 6.04 15.46
N LEU A 80 -5.23 5.06 16.14
CA LEU A 80 -5.04 5.09 17.60
C LEU A 80 -4.17 6.29 18.01
N TRP A 81 -3.13 6.61 17.25
CA TRP A 81 -2.29 7.77 17.50
C TRP A 81 -3.04 9.10 17.30
N LEU A 82 -3.84 9.22 16.23
CA LEU A 82 -4.67 10.40 15.97
C LEU A 82 -5.78 10.58 17.01
N GLN A 83 -6.35 9.48 17.49
CA GLN A 83 -7.34 9.45 18.56
C GLN A 83 -6.74 9.99 19.87
N ARG A 84 -5.53 9.55 20.23
CA ARG A 84 -4.81 10.04 21.43
C ARG A 84 -4.52 11.54 21.37
N ARG A 85 -4.30 12.09 20.17
CA ARG A 85 -4.06 13.54 19.96
C ARG A 85 -5.33 14.36 19.70
N GLN A 86 -6.51 13.75 19.80
CA GLN A 86 -7.81 14.38 19.53
C GLN A 86 -7.92 15.02 18.13
N HIS A 87 -7.20 14.49 17.14
CA HIS A 87 -7.28 14.92 15.74
C HIS A 87 -8.43 14.23 15.01
N TRP A 88 -9.67 14.44 15.50
CA TRP A 88 -10.87 13.74 15.03
C TRP A 88 -11.17 13.91 13.54
N GLY A 89 -10.90 15.09 12.98
CA GLY A 89 -11.06 15.34 11.54
C GLY A 89 -10.11 14.49 10.70
N MET A 90 -8.84 14.44 11.09
CA MET A 90 -7.82 13.65 10.40
C MET A 90 -8.07 12.15 10.53
N MET A 91 -8.53 11.71 11.70
CA MET A 91 -8.93 10.32 11.91
C MET A 91 -10.05 9.88 10.94
N LYS A 92 -11.09 10.71 10.76
CA LYS A 92 -12.18 10.44 9.80
C LYS A 92 -11.66 10.38 8.36
N GLY A 93 -10.74 11.28 8.01
CA GLY A 93 -10.06 11.28 6.71
C GLY A 93 -9.25 10.00 6.46
N VAL A 94 -8.50 9.56 7.46
CA VAL A 94 -7.71 8.31 7.40
C VAL A 94 -8.62 7.09 7.23
N ILE A 95 -9.72 7.02 7.97
CA ILE A 95 -10.68 5.91 7.84
C ILE A 95 -11.29 5.92 6.43
N ALA A 96 -11.78 7.07 5.95
CA ALA A 96 -12.37 7.17 4.61
C ALA A 96 -11.37 6.79 3.50
N GLY A 97 -10.14 7.30 3.59
CA GLY A 97 -9.07 6.98 2.63
C GLY A 97 -8.70 5.49 2.65
N ALA A 98 -8.58 4.89 3.84
CA ALA A 98 -8.28 3.47 3.97
C ALA A 98 -9.41 2.60 3.41
N THR A 99 -10.68 2.95 3.67
CA THR A 99 -11.82 2.24 3.10
C THR A 99 -11.82 2.32 1.58
N ILE A 100 -11.71 3.51 1.00
CA ILE A 100 -11.68 3.68 -0.47
C ILE A 100 -10.52 2.87 -1.09
N THR A 101 -9.33 2.94 -0.47
CA THR A 101 -8.16 2.18 -0.92
C THR A 101 -8.38 0.67 -0.80
N ALA A 102 -9.06 0.20 0.25
CA ALA A 102 -9.41 -1.21 0.39
C ALA A 102 -10.31 -1.68 -0.76
N PHE A 103 -11.35 -0.92 -1.08
CA PHE A 103 -12.29 -1.25 -2.16
C PHE A 103 -11.63 -1.21 -3.53
N LEU A 104 -10.74 -0.24 -3.78
CA LEU A 104 -9.97 -0.16 -5.03
C LEU A 104 -9.02 -1.35 -5.22
N ASN A 105 -8.44 -1.88 -4.14
CA ASN A 105 -7.52 -3.01 -4.23
C ASN A 105 -8.21 -4.38 -4.12
N ALA A 106 -9.38 -4.48 -3.47
CA ALA A 106 -10.15 -5.71 -3.35
C ALA A 106 -10.94 -6.07 -4.62
N SER A 107 -11.30 -5.07 -5.44
CA SER A 107 -12.09 -5.28 -6.66
C SER A 107 -11.41 -6.22 -7.69
N PRO A 108 -10.11 -6.09 -8.00
CA PRO A 108 -9.41 -7.05 -8.86
C PRO A 108 -9.39 -8.48 -8.32
N PHE A 109 -9.28 -8.65 -6.99
CA PHE A 109 -9.31 -9.97 -6.35
C PHE A 109 -10.67 -10.64 -6.51
N VAL A 110 -11.75 -9.91 -6.25
CA VAL A 110 -13.12 -10.40 -6.41
C VAL A 110 -13.40 -10.80 -7.85
N VAL A 111 -13.00 -9.98 -8.82
CA VAL A 111 -13.16 -10.29 -10.25
C VAL A 111 -12.38 -11.55 -10.65
N SER A 112 -11.17 -11.76 -10.12
CA SER A 112 -10.40 -12.99 -10.39
C SER A 112 -11.05 -14.27 -9.86
N LEU A 113 -11.88 -14.18 -8.82
CA LEU A 113 -12.62 -15.30 -8.26
C LEU A 113 -13.81 -15.72 -9.16
N PHE A 114 -14.42 -14.76 -9.87
CA PHE A 114 -15.57 -15.01 -10.75
C PHE A 114 -15.21 -15.43 -12.18
N ILE A 115 -13.94 -15.28 -12.58
CA ILE A 115 -13.44 -15.68 -13.92
C ILE A 115 -12.89 -17.12 -13.92
N ARG A 116 -12.97 -17.83 -12.78
CA ARG A 116 -12.59 -19.25 -12.65
C ARG A 116 -13.72 -20.21 -12.96
#